data_AF-A0A392MKB8-F1
#
_entry.id   AF-A0A392MKB8-F1
#
_cell.length_a   1.000
_cell.length_b   1.000
_cell.length_c   1.000
_cell.angle_alpha   90.00
_cell.angle_beta   90.00
_cell.angle_gamma   90.00
#
_symmetry.space_group_name_H-M   'P 1'
#
loop_
_entity.id
_entity.type
_entity.pdbx_description
1 polymer ?
#
loop_
_entity_poly.entity_id
_entity_poly.type
_entity_poly.pdbx_seq_one_letter_code
_entity_poly.pdbx_strand_id
1 'polypeptide(L)'
;MAVHTKYRLITYSQEIVDGQPIFVSSNCLPAKALKYEPAGHSFHSAALKLMGVKEEKDNKDDSNNNNKKVVGDKEEAYLPSDSYSSKSKKKSGDGDKQQDHYALLGLSHLRFLATEDQIRKSYRETALRFHPDKQAALILAEETEVAKEAKKVEIDTHFKAIQEAYAVLTDPTKRRIYDSTDEFDDEIPTDCAPQDFFKVFGPAFMRNGRWSVNQPIPSLGDDKTSIKEVDNFYDFWYSFKSWREFPQADEHDIEQADNREDKRWMERQNAKLSEKARKEEYTRIRTLVDNAYKRDPRILRRK
;
A
#
# COMPACT_ATOMS: atom_id res chain seq x y z
N MET A 1 29.28 66.66 8.13
CA MET A 1 29.30 66.06 9.47
C MET A 1 28.29 64.93 9.50
N ALA A 2 28.75 63.72 9.73
CA ALA A 2 27.90 62.54 9.85
C ALA A 2 27.19 62.54 11.21
N VAL A 3 25.88 62.27 11.21
CA VAL A 3 25.20 61.65 12.36
C VAL A 3 24.25 60.59 11.80
N HIS A 4 24.63 59.33 12.01
CA HIS A 4 23.74 58.19 11.93
C HIS A 4 22.81 58.20 13.12
N THR A 5 21.51 58.05 12.87
CA THR A 5 20.59 57.48 13.87
C THR A 5 19.60 56.56 13.16
N LYS A 6 20.01 55.28 13.11
CA LYS A 6 19.12 54.12 13.27
C LYS A 6 18.12 54.39 14.40
N TYR A 7 16.97 53.73 14.38
CA TYR A 7 15.83 53.80 15.32
C TYR A 7 14.71 54.74 14.88
N ARG A 8 13.63 54.15 14.33
CA ARG A 8 12.29 54.76 14.36
C ARG A 8 11.73 54.51 15.75
N LEU A 9 11.38 55.57 16.48
CA LEU A 9 10.62 55.45 17.74
C LEU A 9 9.28 54.77 17.46
N ILE A 10 8.88 53.83 18.31
CA ILE A 10 7.50 53.36 18.38
C ILE A 10 6.70 54.53 18.96
N THR A 11 6.00 55.26 18.10
CA THR A 11 5.06 56.29 18.51
C THR A 11 3.79 55.63 19.06
N TYR A 12 3.33 56.07 20.21
CA TYR A 12 2.05 55.66 20.78
C TYR A 12 0.89 56.03 19.84
N SER A 13 -0.06 55.10 19.66
CA SER A 13 -1.31 55.35 18.94
C SER A 13 -2.05 56.53 19.57
N GLN A 14 -2.65 57.38 18.74
CA GLN A 14 -3.44 58.55 19.17
C GLN A 14 -4.74 58.21 19.93
N GLU A 15 -4.98 56.92 20.16
CA GLU A 15 -6.18 56.38 20.81
C GLU A 15 -6.05 56.22 22.34
N ILE A 16 -4.92 56.64 22.93
CA ILE A 16 -4.75 56.67 24.39
C ILE A 16 -5.34 57.98 24.92
N VAL A 17 -6.53 57.92 25.50
CA VAL A 17 -7.12 59.01 26.29
C VAL A 17 -6.70 58.82 27.76
N ASP A 18 -6.09 59.84 28.36
CA ASP A 18 -5.81 59.98 29.80
C ASP A 18 -4.95 58.93 30.51
N GLY A 19 -3.95 58.36 29.82
CA GLY A 19 -2.79 57.71 30.47
C GLY A 19 -3.09 56.49 31.35
N GLN A 20 -4.30 55.93 31.32
CA GLN A 20 -4.62 54.68 32.00
C GLN A 20 -4.41 53.48 31.07
N PRO A 21 -3.82 52.37 31.55
CA PRO A 21 -3.62 51.17 30.74
C PRO A 21 -4.97 50.52 30.41
N ILE A 22 -5.26 50.38 29.12
CA ILE A 22 -6.41 49.60 28.64
C ILE A 22 -6.00 48.13 28.58
N PHE A 23 -6.66 47.27 29.35
CA PHE A 23 -6.55 45.82 29.20
C PHE A 23 -7.55 45.36 28.14
N VAL A 24 -7.08 45.08 26.94
CA VAL A 24 -7.88 44.42 25.90
C VAL A 24 -7.61 42.92 25.99
N SER A 25 -8.57 42.16 26.52
CA SER A 25 -8.57 40.71 26.34
C SER A 25 -9.12 40.39 24.95
N SER A 26 -8.27 39.93 24.04
CA SER A 26 -8.74 39.30 22.81
C SER A 26 -9.07 37.84 23.11
N ASN A 27 -10.25 37.39 22.67
CA ASN A 27 -10.63 35.98 22.63
C ASN A 27 -9.90 35.28 21.47
N CYS A 28 -8.56 35.37 21.43
CA CYS A 28 -7.76 34.55 20.55
C CYS A 28 -8.06 33.09 20.90
N LEU A 29 -8.83 32.41 20.05
CA LEU A 29 -8.87 30.95 20.00
C LEU A 29 -7.43 30.39 19.96
N PRO A 30 -7.22 29.16 20.48
CA PRO A 30 -5.90 28.65 20.84
C PRO A 30 -4.96 28.76 19.65
N ALA A 31 -3.68 29.02 19.93
CA ALA A 31 -2.62 28.91 18.94
C ALA A 31 -2.89 27.66 18.09
N LYS A 32 -3.23 27.89 16.81
CA LYS A 32 -3.41 26.82 15.82
C LYS A 32 -2.23 25.87 16.00
N ALA A 33 -2.54 24.62 16.31
CA ALA A 33 -1.59 23.54 16.48
C ALA A 33 -0.43 23.70 15.48
N LEU A 34 0.72 24.14 15.99
CA LEU A 34 1.96 23.97 15.25
C LEU A 34 2.12 22.45 15.13
N LYS A 35 2.35 21.95 13.91
CA LYS A 35 2.70 20.53 13.67
C LYS A 35 4.02 20.09 14.34
N TYR A 36 4.56 20.92 15.21
CA TYR A 36 5.85 20.78 15.84
C TYR A 36 5.71 21.17 17.30
N GLU A 37 6.08 20.25 18.19
CA GLU A 37 6.20 20.54 19.61
C GLU A 37 7.32 21.58 19.83
N PRO A 38 7.18 22.49 20.81
CA PRO A 38 8.34 23.21 21.33
C PRO A 38 9.32 22.17 21.90
N ALA A 39 10.51 22.09 21.29
CA ALA A 39 11.60 21.15 21.55
C ALA A 39 11.37 20.22 22.78
N GLY A 40 10.68 19.10 22.54
CA GLY A 40 10.17 18.21 23.58
C GLY A 40 11.24 17.43 24.35
N HIS A 41 10.77 16.51 25.20
CA HIS A 41 11.59 15.69 26.11
C HIS A 41 12.79 15.00 25.42
N SER A 42 12.65 14.66 24.14
CA SER A 42 13.73 14.09 23.32
C SER A 42 14.88 15.08 23.10
N PHE A 43 14.60 16.35 22.80
CA PHE A 43 15.61 17.40 22.68
C PHE A 43 16.29 17.69 24.02
N HIS A 44 15.51 17.75 25.11
CA HIS A 44 16.05 17.91 26.45
C HIS A 44 16.98 16.75 26.84
N SER A 45 16.58 15.50 26.56
CA SER A 45 17.42 14.33 26.82
C SER A 45 18.72 14.30 25.99
N ALA A 46 18.68 14.80 24.75
CA ALA A 46 19.84 14.91 23.88
C ALA A 46 20.80 16.02 24.37
N ALA A 47 20.26 17.15 24.81
CA ALA A 47 21.03 18.25 25.40
C ALA A 47 21.71 17.83 26.71
N LEU A 48 21.02 17.09 27.59
CA LEU A 48 21.60 16.56 28.83
C LEU A 48 22.74 15.56 28.55
N LYS A 49 22.58 14.69 27.54
CA LYS A 49 23.64 13.79 27.08
C LYS A 49 24.87 14.54 26.55
N LEU A 50 24.67 15.61 25.78
CA LEU A 50 25.76 16.44 25.27
C LEU A 50 26.49 17.19 26.39
N MET A 51 25.78 17.54 27.46
CA MET A 51 26.34 18.19 28.66
C MET A 51 26.94 17.20 29.67
N GLY A 52 26.95 15.89 29.37
CA GLY A 52 27.53 14.85 30.23
C GLY A 52 26.70 14.53 31.47
N VAL A 53 25.46 15.00 31.55
CA VAL A 53 24.54 14.70 32.66
C VAL A 53 23.76 13.44 32.29
N LYS A 54 24.12 12.31 32.90
CA LYS A 54 23.43 11.03 32.72
C LYS A 54 22.35 10.92 33.80
N GLU A 55 21.08 10.94 33.41
CA GLU A 55 20.01 10.52 34.33
C GLU A 55 20.09 9.00 34.49
N GLU A 56 20.37 8.54 35.70
CA GLU A 56 20.26 7.13 36.06
C GLU A 56 18.77 6.77 36.16
N LYS A 57 18.34 5.76 35.39
CA LYS A 57 17.01 5.19 35.57
C LYS A 57 17.05 4.31 36.82
N ASP A 58 16.46 4.79 37.90
CA ASP A 58 16.16 3.98 39.07
C ASP A 58 15.12 2.91 38.70
N ASN A 59 15.56 1.66 38.66
CA ASN A 59 14.69 0.48 38.69
C ASN A 59 14.26 0.23 40.15
N LYS A 60 13.03 0.56 40.51
CA LYS A 60 12.34 -0.07 41.65
C LYS A 60 10.87 -0.35 41.33
N ASP A 61 10.59 -1.63 41.40
CA ASP A 61 9.29 -2.30 41.42
C ASP A 61 8.60 -2.04 42.77
N ASP A 62 7.27 -1.90 42.80
CA ASP A 62 6.46 -2.35 43.95
C ASP A 62 4.94 -2.32 43.66
N SER A 63 4.31 -3.43 44.04
CA SER A 63 2.88 -3.72 43.94
C SER A 63 2.09 -3.13 45.12
N ASN A 64 0.95 -2.44 44.89
CA ASN A 64 -0.39 -2.78 45.44
C ASN A 64 -1.48 -1.70 45.18
N ASN A 65 -2.54 -2.14 44.50
CA ASN A 65 -3.99 -1.93 44.73
C ASN A 65 -4.55 -0.61 45.33
N ASN A 66 -5.37 0.13 44.54
CA ASN A 66 -6.78 0.42 44.88
C ASN A 66 -7.55 1.22 43.81
N ASN A 67 -8.65 0.60 43.34
CA ASN A 67 -9.90 1.14 42.79
C ASN A 67 -10.02 2.64 42.43
N LYS A 68 -10.21 2.93 41.13
CA LYS A 68 -11.20 3.93 40.69
C LYS A 68 -11.77 3.58 39.31
N LYS A 69 -13.09 3.45 39.29
CA LYS A 69 -13.96 3.03 38.19
C LYS A 69 -14.35 4.25 37.35
N VAL A 70 -13.93 4.36 36.09
CA VAL A 70 -14.60 5.20 35.07
C VAL A 70 -14.47 4.52 33.70
N VAL A 71 -15.60 4.56 32.99
CA VAL A 71 -15.96 3.90 31.74
C VAL A 71 -15.36 4.59 30.52
N GLY A 72 -14.98 3.83 29.48
CA GLY A 72 -14.82 4.36 28.11
C GLY A 72 -13.79 3.59 27.27
N ASP A 73 -14.28 2.93 26.21
CA ASP A 73 -13.58 2.37 25.04
C ASP A 73 -12.46 1.33 25.25
N LYS A 74 -12.81 0.06 25.04
CA LYS A 74 -11.84 -0.98 24.70
C LYS A 74 -11.38 -0.77 23.27
N GLU A 75 -10.25 -0.09 23.14
CA GLU A 75 -9.38 -0.16 21.98
C GLU A 75 -9.02 -1.63 21.71
N GLU A 76 -9.21 -2.02 20.45
CA GLU A 76 -8.75 -3.27 19.87
C GLU A 76 -7.26 -3.43 20.13
N ALA A 77 -6.86 -4.63 20.54
CA ALA A 77 -5.47 -4.99 20.67
C ALA A 77 -4.75 -4.77 19.33
N TYR A 78 -4.01 -3.67 19.25
CA TYR A 78 -3.05 -3.37 18.21
C TYR A 78 -2.01 -4.50 18.20
N LEU A 79 -2.21 -5.48 17.31
CA LEU A 79 -1.17 -6.43 16.98
C LEU A 79 0.01 -5.62 16.39
N PRO A 80 1.24 -5.82 16.89
CA PRO A 80 2.41 -5.20 16.31
C PRO A 80 2.43 -5.44 14.80
N SER A 81 2.61 -4.35 14.05
CA SER A 81 2.83 -4.38 12.60
C SER A 81 4.12 -5.14 12.31
N ASP A 82 4.03 -6.46 12.26
CA ASP A 82 5.06 -7.28 11.64
C ASP A 82 5.03 -6.97 10.14
N SER A 83 6.19 -6.54 9.66
CA SER A 83 6.52 -6.33 8.26
C SER A 83 5.94 -7.48 7.44
N TYR A 84 5.06 -7.16 6.50
CA TYR A 84 4.50 -8.13 5.57
C TYR A 84 5.64 -8.71 4.75
N SER A 85 6.14 -9.89 5.17
CA SER A 85 7.07 -10.69 4.40
C SER A 85 6.28 -11.33 3.27
N SER A 86 6.36 -10.71 2.09
CA SER A 86 5.88 -11.29 0.83
C SER A 86 6.84 -12.37 0.30
N LYS A 87 7.41 -13.19 1.19
CA LYS A 87 8.24 -14.33 0.83
C LYS A 87 7.79 -15.59 1.57
N SER A 88 6.65 -16.10 1.11
CA SER A 88 6.51 -17.53 0.90
C SER A 88 7.77 -18.03 0.17
N LYS A 89 8.57 -18.83 0.86
CA LYS A 89 9.67 -19.71 0.39
C LYS A 89 10.03 -19.65 -1.10
N LYS A 90 11.31 -19.38 -1.39
CA LYS A 90 11.94 -19.59 -2.71
C LYS A 90 11.98 -21.11 -3.03
N LYS A 91 11.22 -21.50 -4.06
CA LYS A 91 11.23 -22.72 -4.90
C LYS A 91 11.87 -24.02 -4.36
N SER A 92 11.00 -24.99 -4.07
CA SER A 92 11.19 -26.41 -4.40
C SER A 92 9.87 -26.94 -4.98
N GLY A 93 9.95 -27.81 -5.99
CA GLY A 93 8.83 -28.21 -6.84
C GLY A 93 7.59 -28.78 -6.14
N ASP A 94 6.52 -28.80 -6.92
CA ASP A 94 5.16 -29.25 -6.62
C ASP A 94 4.26 -28.23 -5.90
N GLY A 95 3.50 -27.47 -6.70
CA GLY A 95 2.10 -27.14 -6.41
C GLY A 95 1.70 -26.45 -5.11
N ASP A 96 2.57 -25.74 -4.39
CA ASP A 96 2.16 -24.94 -3.24
C ASP A 96 1.39 -23.69 -3.73
N LYS A 97 0.11 -23.90 -4.05
CA LYS A 97 -0.80 -22.86 -4.50
C LYS A 97 -0.95 -21.87 -3.34
N GLN A 98 -0.26 -20.74 -3.45
CA GLN A 98 -0.51 -19.59 -2.60
C GLN A 98 -2.03 -19.38 -2.49
N GLN A 99 -2.54 -19.40 -1.27
CA GLN A 99 -3.98 -19.37 -1.03
C GLN A 99 -4.57 -18.12 -1.71
N ASP A 100 -5.58 -18.31 -2.54
CA ASP A 100 -6.24 -17.21 -3.23
C ASP A 100 -7.03 -16.39 -2.19
N HIS A 101 -6.46 -15.25 -1.78
CA HIS A 101 -7.02 -14.36 -0.77
C HIS A 101 -8.38 -13.82 -1.20
N TYR A 102 -8.62 -13.63 -2.49
CA TYR A 102 -9.94 -13.25 -2.99
C TYR A 102 -10.93 -14.41 -2.86
N ALA A 103 -10.51 -15.65 -3.14
CA ALA A 103 -11.36 -16.83 -2.96
C ALA A 103 -11.74 -17.04 -1.49
N LEU A 104 -10.82 -16.84 -0.54
CA LEU A 104 -11.09 -16.92 0.90
C LEU A 104 -12.15 -15.92 1.36
N LEU A 105 -12.20 -14.74 0.73
CA LEU A 105 -13.23 -13.73 0.97
C LEU A 105 -14.49 -13.89 0.09
N GLY A 106 -14.57 -14.92 -0.76
CA GLY A 106 -15.69 -15.09 -1.70
C GLY A 106 -15.74 -14.06 -2.84
N LEU A 107 -14.62 -13.37 -3.09
CA LEU A 107 -14.44 -12.35 -4.12
C LEU A 107 -13.65 -12.85 -5.34
N SER A 108 -13.55 -14.17 -5.52
CA SER A 108 -12.81 -14.79 -6.64
C SER A 108 -13.25 -14.29 -8.03
N HIS A 109 -14.52 -13.92 -8.19
CA HIS A 109 -15.08 -13.39 -9.44
C HIS A 109 -14.70 -11.92 -9.72
N LEU A 110 -14.35 -11.14 -8.69
CA LEU A 110 -13.95 -9.74 -8.82
C LEU A 110 -12.42 -9.58 -8.88
N ARG A 111 -11.66 -10.39 -8.14
CA ARG A 111 -10.19 -10.27 -8.01
C ARG A 111 -9.76 -8.80 -7.83
N PHE A 112 -8.79 -8.34 -8.63
CA PHE A 112 -8.26 -6.97 -8.63
C PHE A 112 -9.31 -5.87 -8.89
N LEU A 113 -10.48 -6.20 -9.44
CA LEU A 113 -11.57 -5.24 -9.66
C LEU A 113 -12.41 -4.99 -8.39
N ALA A 114 -12.23 -5.77 -7.32
CA ALA A 114 -12.99 -5.59 -6.09
C ALA A 114 -12.71 -4.22 -5.46
N THR A 115 -13.76 -3.49 -5.09
CA THR A 115 -13.60 -2.22 -4.36
C THR A 115 -13.23 -2.49 -2.90
N GLU A 116 -12.63 -1.50 -2.24
CA GLU A 116 -12.28 -1.61 -0.82
C GLU A 116 -13.52 -1.88 0.05
N ASP A 117 -14.65 -1.25 -0.28
CA ASP A 117 -15.92 -1.50 0.42
C ASP A 117 -16.44 -2.92 0.22
N GLN A 118 -16.26 -3.50 -0.97
CA GLN A 118 -16.61 -4.89 -1.24
C GLN A 118 -15.75 -5.85 -0.42
N ILE A 119 -14.45 -5.57 -0.29
CA ILE A 119 -13.50 -6.35 0.53
C ILE A 119 -13.86 -6.27 2.01
N ARG A 120 -14.15 -5.07 2.53
CA ARG A 120 -14.58 -4.88 3.93
C ARG A 120 -15.93 -5.52 4.22
N LYS A 121 -16.85 -5.48 3.26
CA LYS A 121 -18.17 -6.12 3.40
C LYS A 121 -18.02 -7.64 3.40
N SER A 122 -17.31 -8.20 2.43
CA SER A 122 -17.14 -9.66 2.33
C SER A 122 -16.39 -10.21 3.53
N TYR A 123 -15.34 -9.54 4.02
CA TYR A 123 -14.64 -9.93 5.24
C TYR A 123 -15.56 -9.97 6.46
N ARG A 124 -16.43 -8.97 6.65
CA ARG A 124 -17.39 -9.00 7.76
C ARG A 124 -18.34 -10.19 7.66
N GLU A 125 -18.83 -10.49 6.46
CA GLU A 125 -19.73 -11.63 6.22
C GLU A 125 -19.00 -12.98 6.43
N THR A 126 -17.78 -13.13 5.91
CA THR A 126 -16.99 -14.36 6.04
C THR A 126 -16.49 -14.57 7.45
N ALA A 127 -15.98 -13.53 8.12
CA ALA A 127 -15.56 -13.61 9.53
C ALA A 127 -16.73 -13.99 10.43
N LEU A 128 -17.91 -13.43 10.22
CA LEU A 128 -19.12 -13.82 10.97
C LEU A 128 -19.60 -15.24 10.64
N ARG A 129 -19.26 -15.81 9.49
CA ARG A 129 -19.64 -17.17 9.12
C ARG A 129 -18.64 -18.19 9.65
N PHE A 130 -17.35 -17.90 9.54
CA PHE A 130 -16.25 -18.81 9.84
C PHE A 130 -15.58 -18.56 11.20
N HIS A 131 -16.15 -17.71 12.07
CA HIS A 131 -15.65 -17.52 13.43
C HIS A 131 -15.65 -18.84 14.21
N PRO A 132 -14.58 -19.17 14.97
CA PRO A 132 -14.48 -20.44 15.70
C PRO A 132 -15.69 -20.70 16.62
N ASP A 133 -16.15 -19.68 17.35
CA ASP A 133 -17.34 -19.80 18.22
C ASP A 133 -18.61 -20.22 17.49
N LYS A 134 -18.78 -19.79 16.23
CA LYS A 134 -19.96 -20.15 15.42
C LYS A 134 -19.81 -21.50 14.73
N GLN A 135 -18.58 -22.00 14.62
CA GLN A 135 -18.26 -23.32 14.07
C GLN A 135 -18.17 -24.40 15.17
N ALA A 136 -18.39 -24.04 16.45
CA ALA A 136 -18.37 -24.96 17.58
C ALA A 136 -19.31 -26.17 17.40
N ALA A 137 -20.45 -25.99 16.71
CA ALA A 137 -21.36 -27.08 16.39
C ALA A 137 -20.73 -28.17 15.49
N LEU A 138 -19.82 -27.81 14.59
CA LEU A 138 -19.10 -28.77 13.75
C LEU A 138 -18.06 -29.57 14.55
N ILE A 139 -17.43 -28.93 15.54
CA ILE A 139 -16.50 -29.62 16.45
C ILE A 139 -17.26 -30.63 17.29
N LEU A 140 -18.43 -30.25 17.82
CA LEU A 140 -19.26 -31.12 18.66
C LEU A 140 -19.89 -32.30 17.89
N ALA A 141 -20.02 -32.20 16.57
CA ALA A 141 -20.56 -33.26 15.73
C ALA A 141 -19.59 -34.45 15.56
N GLU A 142 -18.32 -34.28 15.91
CA GLU A 142 -17.29 -35.28 15.72
C GLU A 142 -17.19 -36.24 16.93
N GLU A 143 -17.04 -37.54 16.68
CA GLU A 143 -17.21 -38.58 17.71
C GLU A 143 -15.97 -38.80 18.58
N THR A 144 -14.77 -38.61 18.01
CA THR A 144 -13.50 -38.88 18.72
C THR A 144 -12.83 -37.59 19.16
N GLU A 145 -12.22 -37.58 20.35
CA GLU A 145 -11.48 -36.41 20.86
C GLU A 145 -10.34 -35.99 19.92
N VAL A 146 -9.72 -36.96 19.23
CA VAL A 146 -8.69 -36.69 18.23
C VAL A 146 -9.26 -35.91 17.03
N ALA A 147 -10.43 -36.30 16.54
CA ALA A 147 -11.04 -35.64 15.40
C ALA A 147 -11.67 -34.29 15.78
N LYS A 148 -12.17 -34.13 17.03
CA LYS A 148 -12.57 -32.82 17.56
C LYS A 148 -11.41 -31.82 17.55
N GLU A 149 -10.24 -32.23 18.04
CA GLU A 149 -9.06 -31.35 18.03
C GLU A 149 -8.59 -31.07 16.60
N ALA A 150 -8.61 -32.07 15.70
CA ALA A 150 -8.29 -31.85 14.29
C ALA A 150 -9.22 -30.82 13.63
N LYS A 151 -10.55 -30.92 13.86
CA LYS A 151 -11.54 -29.96 13.33
C LYS A 151 -11.34 -28.56 13.89
N LYS A 152 -11.03 -28.45 15.17
CA LYS A 152 -10.71 -27.16 15.80
C LYS A 152 -9.49 -26.51 15.15
N VAL A 153 -8.42 -27.27 14.92
CA VAL A 153 -7.22 -26.78 14.21
C VAL A 153 -7.55 -26.37 12.78
N GLU A 154 -8.35 -27.14 12.04
CA GLU A 154 -8.82 -26.78 10.69
C GLU A 154 -9.61 -25.45 10.67
N ILE A 155 -10.51 -25.26 11.63
CA ILE A 155 -11.32 -24.04 11.74
C ILE A 155 -10.43 -22.83 12.08
N ASP A 156 -9.53 -22.98 13.06
CA ASP A 156 -8.63 -21.92 13.49
C ASP A 156 -7.64 -21.53 12.38
N THR A 157 -7.11 -22.51 11.64
CA THR A 157 -6.22 -22.26 10.50
C THR A 157 -6.95 -21.57 9.35
N HIS A 158 -8.17 -21.98 9.03
CA HIS A 158 -8.99 -21.31 8.01
C HIS A 158 -9.34 -19.88 8.41
N PHE A 159 -9.70 -19.64 9.68
CA PHE A 159 -10.01 -18.29 10.16
C PHE A 159 -8.77 -17.38 10.14
N LYS A 160 -7.60 -17.88 10.53
CA LYS A 160 -6.32 -17.16 10.38
C LYS A 160 -6.04 -16.79 8.92
N ALA A 161 -6.28 -17.70 7.98
CA ALA A 161 -6.13 -17.42 6.56
C ALA A 161 -7.07 -16.31 6.06
N ILE A 162 -8.32 -16.26 6.56
CA ILE A 162 -9.27 -15.17 6.27
C ILE A 162 -8.74 -13.84 6.82
N GLN A 163 -8.21 -13.82 8.03
CA GLN A 163 -7.63 -12.61 8.63
C GLN A 163 -6.42 -12.10 7.84
N GLU A 164 -5.53 -13.00 7.44
CA GLU A 164 -4.38 -12.70 6.59
C GLU A 164 -4.84 -12.13 5.23
N ALA A 165 -5.79 -12.81 4.57
CA ALA A 165 -6.35 -12.35 3.29
C ALA A 165 -6.90 -10.92 3.39
N TYR A 166 -7.63 -10.61 4.45
CA TYR A 166 -8.14 -9.26 4.68
C TYR A 166 -7.03 -8.23 4.95
N ALA A 167 -6.01 -8.59 5.73
CA ALA A 167 -4.87 -7.72 6.01
C ALA A 167 -4.06 -7.38 4.74
N VAL A 168 -3.95 -8.32 3.80
CA VAL A 168 -3.29 -8.11 2.51
C VAL A 168 -4.15 -7.27 1.58
N LEU A 169 -5.44 -7.59 1.44
CA LEU A 169 -6.33 -6.95 0.48
C LEU A 169 -6.81 -5.54 0.89
N THR A 170 -6.74 -5.22 2.19
CA THR A 170 -7.10 -3.88 2.70
C THR A 170 -5.99 -2.85 2.51
N ASP A 171 -4.72 -3.25 2.64
CA ASP A 171 -3.58 -2.36 2.42
C ASP A 171 -3.34 -2.20 0.90
N PRO A 172 -3.45 -0.97 0.33
CA PRO A 172 -3.27 -0.75 -1.10
C PRO A 172 -1.90 -1.21 -1.63
N THR A 173 -0.86 -1.14 -0.81
CA THR A 173 0.51 -1.52 -1.22
C THR A 173 0.63 -3.04 -1.25
N LYS A 174 0.19 -3.72 -0.19
CA LYS A 174 0.22 -5.19 -0.12
C LYS A 174 -0.67 -5.81 -1.18
N ARG A 175 -1.86 -5.21 -1.41
CA ARG A 175 -2.77 -5.63 -2.47
C ARG A 175 -2.12 -5.52 -3.85
N ARG A 176 -1.43 -4.43 -4.17
CA ARG A 176 -0.73 -4.30 -5.46
C ARG A 176 0.36 -5.36 -5.64
N ILE A 177 1.16 -5.59 -4.60
CA ILE A 177 2.19 -6.63 -4.59
C ILE A 177 1.55 -7.99 -4.85
N TYR A 178 0.50 -8.33 -4.11
CA TYR A 178 -0.24 -9.58 -4.26
C TYR A 178 -0.86 -9.72 -5.66
N ASP A 179 -1.59 -8.71 -6.13
CA ASP A 179 -2.23 -8.70 -7.44
C ASP A 179 -1.21 -8.80 -8.57
N SER A 180 0.03 -8.32 -8.37
CA SER A 180 1.14 -8.47 -9.33
C SER A 180 1.76 -9.86 -9.35
N THR A 181 1.45 -10.71 -8.36
CA THR A 181 1.87 -12.11 -8.33
C THR A 181 0.92 -13.08 -9.00
N ASP A 182 -0.28 -12.63 -9.36
CA ASP A 182 -1.21 -13.41 -10.15
C ASP A 182 -0.58 -13.88 -11.46
N GLU A 183 -0.94 -15.09 -11.90
CA GLU A 183 -0.59 -15.58 -13.23
C GLU A 183 -1.06 -14.59 -14.31
N PHE A 184 -0.13 -14.19 -15.18
CA PHE A 184 -0.38 -13.21 -16.23
C PHE A 184 0.32 -13.62 -17.52
N ASP A 185 -0.41 -13.50 -18.63
CA ASP A 185 0.12 -13.72 -19.96
C ASP A 185 0.88 -12.48 -20.45
N ASP A 186 2.20 -12.55 -20.34
CA ASP A 186 3.13 -11.50 -20.77
C ASP A 186 3.40 -11.48 -22.28
N GLU A 187 2.82 -12.41 -23.06
CA GLU A 187 3.03 -12.47 -24.51
C GLU A 187 2.48 -11.21 -25.21
N ILE A 188 3.34 -10.63 -26.05
CA ILE A 188 3.01 -9.47 -26.88
C ILE A 188 3.00 -9.87 -28.36
N PRO A 189 1.95 -9.48 -29.12
CA PRO A 189 1.95 -9.70 -30.55
C PRO A 189 3.11 -8.97 -31.24
N THR A 190 3.80 -9.70 -32.13
CA THR A 190 4.90 -9.15 -32.94
C THR A 190 4.45 -8.80 -34.35
N ASP A 191 3.60 -9.63 -34.94
CA ASP A 191 3.12 -9.48 -36.32
C ASP A 191 1.63 -9.86 -36.41
N CYS A 192 0.93 -9.30 -37.38
CA CYS A 192 -0.42 -9.69 -37.78
C CYS A 192 -0.70 -9.28 -39.23
N ALA A 193 -1.65 -9.97 -39.86
CA ALA A 193 -2.23 -9.49 -41.11
C ALA A 193 -3.11 -8.24 -40.85
N PRO A 194 -3.24 -7.30 -41.80
CA PRO A 194 -4.00 -6.05 -41.59
C PRO A 194 -5.45 -6.27 -41.13
N GLN A 195 -6.11 -7.31 -41.65
CA GLN A 195 -7.50 -7.64 -41.29
C GLN A 195 -7.68 -8.19 -39.87
N ASP A 196 -6.61 -8.71 -39.26
CA ASP A 196 -6.63 -9.30 -37.92
C ASP A 196 -6.03 -8.38 -36.86
N PHE A 197 -5.59 -7.17 -37.26
CA PHE A 197 -4.99 -6.18 -36.37
C PHE A 197 -5.77 -5.98 -35.07
N PHE A 198 -7.07 -5.67 -35.17
CA PHE A 198 -7.92 -5.42 -34.00
C PHE A 198 -8.14 -6.67 -33.15
N LYS A 199 -8.19 -7.85 -33.78
CA LYS A 199 -8.39 -9.13 -33.08
C LYS A 199 -7.14 -9.55 -32.30
N VAL A 200 -5.95 -9.21 -32.81
CA VAL A 200 -4.68 -9.58 -32.22
C VAL A 200 -4.23 -8.55 -31.17
N PHE A 201 -4.18 -7.27 -31.54
CA PHE A 201 -3.68 -6.22 -30.65
C PHE A 201 -4.72 -5.74 -29.64
N GLY A 202 -6.01 -5.76 -29.96
CA GLY A 202 -7.07 -5.32 -29.06
C GLY A 202 -7.06 -6.06 -27.71
N PRO A 203 -7.12 -7.41 -27.70
CA PRO A 203 -7.02 -8.19 -26.47
C PRO A 203 -5.70 -7.97 -25.73
N ALA A 204 -4.58 -7.83 -26.45
CA ALA A 204 -3.28 -7.57 -25.83
C ALA A 204 -3.26 -6.24 -25.08
N PHE A 205 -3.79 -5.16 -25.66
CA PHE A 205 -3.90 -3.87 -24.97
C PHE A 205 -4.86 -3.92 -23.79
N MET A 206 -6.02 -4.57 -23.94
CA MET A 206 -6.97 -4.73 -22.82
C MET A 206 -6.34 -5.50 -21.64
N ARG A 207 -5.61 -6.58 -21.94
CA ARG A 207 -4.91 -7.39 -20.93
C ARG A 207 -3.86 -6.58 -20.18
N ASN A 208 -3.00 -5.89 -20.91
CA ASN A 208 -1.95 -5.05 -20.30
C ASN A 208 -2.50 -3.80 -19.61
N GLY A 209 -3.68 -3.33 -20.03
CA GLY A 209 -4.38 -2.20 -19.43
C GLY A 209 -4.72 -2.41 -17.95
N ARG A 210 -4.86 -3.67 -17.50
CA ARG A 210 -5.02 -4.05 -16.08
C ARG A 210 -4.02 -3.33 -15.18
N TRP A 211 -2.79 -3.16 -15.64
CA TRP A 211 -1.70 -2.59 -14.87
C TRP A 211 -1.63 -1.05 -14.92
N SER A 212 -2.57 -0.38 -15.59
CA SER A 212 -2.54 1.08 -15.75
C SER A 212 -2.85 1.81 -14.45
N VAL A 213 -1.99 2.75 -14.07
CA VAL A 213 -2.26 3.75 -13.02
C VAL A 213 -3.35 4.73 -13.46
N ASN A 214 -3.38 5.06 -14.76
CA ASN A 214 -4.26 6.06 -15.32
C ASN A 214 -5.53 5.40 -15.87
N GLN A 215 -6.70 5.89 -15.44
CA GLN A 215 -8.02 5.41 -15.86
C GLN A 215 -8.84 6.59 -16.41
N PRO A 216 -9.75 6.37 -17.37
CA PRO A 216 -10.06 5.10 -18.04
C PRO A 216 -9.01 4.72 -19.09
N ILE A 217 -8.84 3.41 -19.32
CA ILE A 217 -7.98 2.88 -20.39
C ILE A 217 -8.69 3.10 -21.74
N PRO A 218 -8.07 3.78 -22.72
CA PRO A 218 -8.67 3.96 -24.04
C PRO A 218 -8.72 2.63 -24.79
N SER A 219 -9.86 2.37 -25.45
CA SER A 219 -10.01 1.23 -26.34
C SER A 219 -9.24 1.44 -27.64
N LEU A 220 -8.73 0.35 -28.23
CA LEU A 220 -8.11 0.38 -29.56
C LEU A 220 -9.10 0.85 -30.65
N GLY A 221 -10.40 0.62 -30.43
CA GLY A 221 -11.47 0.96 -31.37
C GLY A 221 -11.57 -0.02 -32.55
N ASP A 222 -12.07 0.48 -33.66
CA ASP A 222 -12.30 -0.22 -34.92
C ASP A 222 -11.68 0.55 -36.11
N ASP A 223 -11.87 0.05 -37.32
CA ASP A 223 -11.33 0.67 -38.54
C ASP A 223 -11.94 2.06 -38.86
N LYS A 224 -13.12 2.36 -38.30
CA LYS A 224 -13.87 3.61 -38.52
C LYS A 224 -13.58 4.68 -37.46
N THR A 225 -12.86 4.33 -36.41
CA THR A 225 -12.48 5.22 -35.32
C THR A 225 -11.70 6.42 -35.85
N SER A 226 -11.99 7.62 -35.33
CA SER A 226 -11.41 8.84 -35.85
C SER A 226 -9.90 8.91 -35.58
N ILE A 227 -9.13 9.52 -36.50
CA ILE A 227 -7.67 9.64 -36.35
C ILE A 227 -7.29 10.32 -35.02
N LYS A 228 -8.10 11.28 -34.56
CA LYS A 228 -7.90 11.97 -33.28
C LYS A 228 -8.00 11.01 -32.09
N GLU A 229 -8.96 10.10 -32.10
CA GLU A 229 -9.09 9.09 -31.05
C GLU A 229 -7.95 8.07 -31.10
N VAL A 230 -7.49 7.73 -32.31
CA VAL A 230 -6.32 6.86 -32.51
C VAL A 230 -5.05 7.52 -31.94
N ASP A 231 -4.84 8.82 -32.20
CA ASP A 231 -3.69 9.55 -31.64
C ASP A 231 -3.77 9.61 -30.11
N ASN A 232 -4.93 9.93 -29.54
CA ASN A 232 -5.13 9.91 -28.08
C ASN A 232 -4.86 8.52 -27.46
N PHE A 233 -5.27 7.45 -28.15
CA PHE A 233 -4.98 6.08 -27.73
C PHE A 233 -3.47 5.84 -27.66
N TYR A 234 -2.74 6.16 -28.73
CA TYR A 234 -1.30 5.96 -28.76
C TYR A 234 -0.57 6.86 -27.77
N ASP A 235 -0.98 8.12 -27.60
CA ASP A 235 -0.41 9.04 -26.62
C ASP A 235 -0.54 8.49 -25.19
N PHE A 236 -1.70 7.92 -24.84
CA PHE A 236 -1.89 7.23 -23.57
C PHE A 236 -0.91 6.06 -23.42
N TRP A 237 -0.76 5.23 -24.44
CA TRP A 237 0.09 4.02 -24.38
C TRP A 237 1.60 4.33 -24.44
N TYR A 238 2.02 5.38 -25.15
CA TYR A 238 3.41 5.86 -25.10
C TYR A 238 3.76 6.49 -23.75
N SER A 239 2.77 7.05 -23.05
CA SER A 239 2.90 7.60 -21.69
C SER A 239 2.45 6.63 -20.59
N PHE A 240 2.34 5.34 -20.90
CA PHE A 240 1.80 4.32 -20.01
C PHE A 240 2.59 4.22 -18.70
N LYS A 241 1.87 4.28 -17.57
CA LYS A 241 2.41 4.10 -16.23
C LYS A 241 1.81 2.85 -15.61
N SER A 242 2.66 1.88 -15.33
CA SER A 242 2.28 0.63 -14.69
C SER A 242 2.34 0.74 -13.17
N TRP A 243 1.34 0.21 -12.46
CA TRP A 243 1.41 -0.04 -11.01
C TRP A 243 1.93 -1.44 -10.68
N ARG A 244 2.18 -2.30 -11.69
CA ARG A 244 2.66 -3.67 -11.51
C ARG A 244 4.02 -3.67 -10.83
N GLU A 245 4.14 -4.48 -9.78
CA GLU A 245 5.36 -4.70 -9.02
C GLU A 245 5.95 -6.08 -9.37
N PHE A 246 7.24 -6.32 -9.05
CA PHE A 246 7.91 -7.59 -9.36
C PHE A 246 8.60 -8.23 -8.14
N PRO A 247 7.85 -8.58 -7.07
CA PRO A 247 8.44 -9.15 -5.85
C PRO A 247 9.19 -10.47 -6.08
N GLN A 248 8.81 -11.24 -7.11
CA GLN A 248 9.47 -12.50 -7.46
C GLN A 248 10.89 -12.30 -8.00
N ALA A 249 11.22 -11.09 -8.46
CA ALA A 249 12.56 -10.75 -8.91
C ALA A 249 13.54 -10.61 -7.72
N ASP A 250 13.04 -10.41 -6.50
CA ASP A 250 13.88 -10.20 -5.32
C ASP A 250 14.55 -11.51 -4.89
N GLU A 251 15.87 -11.57 -5.08
CA GLU A 251 16.67 -12.76 -4.79
C GLU A 251 16.87 -12.98 -3.28
N HIS A 252 17.14 -11.93 -2.52
CA HIS A 252 17.61 -12.01 -1.14
C HIS A 252 16.47 -11.91 -0.13
N ASP A 253 16.46 -12.80 0.86
CA ASP A 253 15.54 -12.73 1.98
C ASP A 253 16.11 -11.81 3.06
N ILE A 254 15.42 -10.69 3.31
CA ILE A 254 15.87 -9.64 4.23
C ILE A 254 15.89 -10.15 5.68
N GLU A 255 15.09 -11.16 6.00
CA GLU A 255 15.01 -11.77 7.34
C GLU A 255 16.19 -12.72 7.63
N GLN A 256 16.93 -13.13 6.60
CA GLN A 256 18.14 -13.95 6.74
C GLN A 256 19.42 -13.12 6.92
N ALA A 257 19.30 -11.80 7.05
CA ALA A 257 20.45 -10.94 7.24
C ALA A 257 21.06 -11.09 8.64
N ASP A 258 22.35 -11.42 8.71
CA ASP A 258 23.07 -11.61 9.97
C ASP A 258 23.25 -10.31 10.76
N ASN A 259 23.35 -9.19 10.05
CA ASN A 259 23.50 -7.86 10.67
C ASN A 259 22.83 -6.75 9.84
N ARG A 260 22.86 -5.53 10.37
CA ARG A 260 22.25 -4.35 9.74
C ARG A 260 22.88 -3.99 8.39
N GLU A 261 24.18 -4.21 8.22
CA GLU A 261 24.87 -3.90 6.97
C GLU A 261 24.50 -4.90 5.88
N ASP A 262 24.42 -6.18 6.23
CA ASP A 262 23.96 -7.26 5.35
C ASP A 262 22.51 -7.02 4.93
N LYS A 263 21.63 -6.64 5.87
CA LYS A 263 20.24 -6.26 5.57
C LYS A 263 20.17 -5.14 4.55
N ARG A 264 20.95 -4.06 4.74
CA ARG A 264 21.01 -2.93 3.80
C ARG A 264 21.59 -3.33 2.45
N TRP A 265 22.55 -4.23 2.42
CA TRP A 265 23.12 -4.74 1.19
C TRP A 265 22.08 -5.56 0.42
N MET A 266 21.37 -6.48 1.10
CA MET A 266 20.30 -7.29 0.53
C MET A 266 19.16 -6.42 -0.02
N GLU A 267 18.71 -5.41 0.74
CA GLU A 267 17.71 -4.42 0.30
C GLU A 267 18.15 -3.71 -0.99
N ARG A 268 19.42 -3.30 -1.08
CA ARG A 268 19.97 -2.65 -2.29
C ARG A 268 20.03 -3.61 -3.48
N GLN A 269 20.35 -4.88 -3.27
CA GLN A 269 20.37 -5.87 -4.35
C GLN A 269 18.95 -6.14 -4.87
N ASN A 270 17.98 -6.34 -3.97
CA ASN A 270 16.57 -6.50 -4.34
C ASN A 270 16.05 -5.26 -5.07
N ALA A 271 16.36 -4.05 -4.60
CA ALA A 271 15.98 -2.82 -5.29
C ALA A 271 16.53 -2.75 -6.72
N LYS A 272 17.76 -3.21 -6.97
CA LYS A 272 18.34 -3.30 -8.32
C LYS A 272 17.62 -4.32 -9.19
N LEU A 273 17.29 -5.50 -8.66
CA LEU A 273 16.57 -6.56 -9.38
C LEU A 273 15.16 -6.11 -9.74
N SER A 274 14.44 -5.53 -8.78
CA SER A 274 13.12 -4.93 -8.98
C SER A 274 13.15 -3.76 -9.99
N GLU A 275 14.16 -2.90 -9.96
CA GLU A 275 14.32 -1.84 -10.98
C GLU A 275 14.60 -2.41 -12.37
N LYS A 276 15.42 -3.45 -12.46
CA LYS A 276 15.69 -4.16 -13.73
C LYS A 276 14.39 -4.76 -14.30
N ALA A 277 13.61 -5.47 -13.48
CA ALA A 277 12.33 -6.05 -13.90
C ALA A 277 11.34 -4.98 -14.39
N ARG A 278 11.25 -3.83 -13.70
CA ARG A 278 10.42 -2.70 -14.15
C ARG A 278 10.88 -2.13 -15.49
N LYS A 279 12.19 -2.07 -15.75
CA LYS A 279 12.74 -1.61 -17.05
C LYS A 279 12.45 -2.61 -18.17
N GLU A 280 12.54 -3.90 -17.89
CA GLU A 280 12.18 -4.96 -18.84
C GLU A 280 10.69 -4.89 -19.20
N GLU A 281 9.82 -4.72 -18.20
CA GLU A 281 8.38 -4.53 -18.42
C GLU A 281 8.08 -3.27 -19.24
N TYR A 282 8.72 -2.15 -18.89
CA TYR A 282 8.57 -0.91 -19.66
C TYR A 282 8.96 -1.12 -21.13
N THR A 283 10.07 -1.82 -21.38
CA THR A 283 10.54 -2.13 -22.73
C THR A 283 9.57 -3.07 -23.47
N ARG A 284 8.99 -4.05 -22.77
CA ARG A 284 7.98 -4.97 -23.32
C ARG A 284 6.73 -4.20 -23.77
N ILE A 285 6.16 -3.36 -22.90
CA ILE A 285 5.00 -2.53 -23.25
C ILE A 285 5.35 -1.55 -24.38
N ARG A 286 6.52 -0.92 -24.34
CA ARG A 286 6.99 -0.02 -25.41
C ARG A 286 7.04 -0.75 -26.76
N THR A 287 7.51 -2.00 -26.76
CA THR A 287 7.58 -2.87 -27.94
C THR A 287 6.19 -3.25 -28.45
N LEU A 288 5.24 -3.58 -27.57
CA LEU A 288 3.84 -3.82 -27.93
C LEU A 288 3.25 -2.61 -28.68
N VAL A 289 3.47 -1.40 -28.15
CA VAL A 289 2.97 -0.15 -28.74
C VAL A 289 3.61 0.12 -30.10
N ASP A 290 4.92 -0.06 -30.23
CA ASP A 290 5.63 0.13 -31.50
C ASP A 290 5.20 -0.87 -32.57
N ASN A 291 5.02 -2.13 -32.20
CA ASN A 291 4.54 -3.18 -33.11
C ASN A 291 3.14 -2.85 -33.61
N ALA A 292 2.25 -2.44 -32.70
CA ALA A 292 0.90 -2.02 -33.07
C ALA A 292 0.92 -0.78 -33.99
N TYR A 293 1.66 0.27 -33.62
CA TYR A 293 1.71 1.52 -34.38
C TYR A 293 2.23 1.32 -35.82
N LYS A 294 3.19 0.42 -36.01
CA LYS A 294 3.72 0.09 -37.34
C LYS A 294 2.72 -0.67 -38.21
N ARG A 295 1.76 -1.38 -37.62
CA ARG A 295 0.81 -2.25 -38.33
C ARG A 295 -0.63 -1.74 -38.35
N ASP A 296 -0.96 -0.70 -37.61
CA ASP A 296 -2.31 -0.14 -37.58
C ASP A 296 -2.71 0.38 -38.97
N PRO A 297 -3.74 -0.20 -39.61
CA PRO A 297 -4.20 0.21 -40.94
C PRO A 297 -4.59 1.70 -41.00
N ARG A 298 -5.11 2.26 -39.91
CA ARG A 298 -5.54 3.67 -39.83
C ARG A 298 -4.35 4.61 -39.86
N ILE A 299 -3.26 4.25 -39.18
CA ILE A 299 -1.99 5.00 -39.20
C ILE A 299 -1.31 4.87 -40.56
N LEU A 300 -1.33 3.68 -41.15
CA LEU A 300 -0.76 3.43 -42.48
C LEU A 300 -1.50 4.22 -43.57
N ARG A 301 -2.83 4.34 -43.50
CA ARG A 301 -3.62 5.19 -44.43
C ARG A 301 -3.32 6.68 -44.31
N ARG A 302 -2.82 7.13 -43.16
CA ARG A 302 -2.48 8.54 -42.90
C ARG A 302 -1.11 8.93 -43.48
N LYS A 303 -0.16 7.99 -43.47
CA LYS A 303 1.21 8.20 -43.98
C LYS A 303 1.24 8.24 -45.50
#